data_AF-A0A5K0VTG3-F1
#
_entry.id   AF-A0A5K0VTG3-F1
#
_cell.length_a   1.000
_cell.length_b   1.000
_cell.length_c   1.000
_cell.angle_alpha   90.00
_cell.angle_beta   90.00
_cell.angle_gamma   90.00
#
_symmetry.space_group_name_H-M   'P 1'
#
loop_
_entity.id
_entity.type
_entity.pdbx_description
1 polymer ?
#
loop_
_entity_poly.entity_id
_entity_poly.type
_entity_poly.pdbx_seq_one_letter_code
_entity_poly.pdbx_strand_id
1 'polypeptide(L)'
;LTVVDKPCCAVSSAQCKKNGSVCEDRNTYLFFDDGHPTNAANLILARRIFLSDSKSDVYPFNVKQLADLSPDSSGAGLSSEAPKMDMINELSVE
;
A
#
# COMPACT_ATOMS: atom_id res chain seq x y z
N LEU A 1 3.35 -12.49 -3.68
CA LEU A 1 4.66 -12.10 -4.24
C LEU A 1 5.58 -13.30 -4.15
N THR A 2 6.21 -13.69 -5.25
CA THR A 2 7.10 -14.87 -5.33
C THR A 2 8.53 -14.50 -5.73
N VAL A 3 8.74 -13.31 -6.28
CA VAL A 3 10.05 -12.75 -6.61
C VAL A 3 10.33 -11.57 -5.68
N VAL A 4 11.35 -11.69 -4.83
CA VAL A 4 11.64 -10.71 -3.76
C VAL A 4 13.07 -10.17 -3.78
N ASP A 5 13.93 -10.76 -4.59
CA ASP A 5 15.38 -10.56 -4.64
C ASP A 5 15.86 -9.86 -5.93
N LYS A 6 14.95 -9.52 -6.84
CA LYS A 6 15.23 -8.77 -8.07
C LYS A 6 14.10 -7.80 -8.43
N PRO A 7 14.42 -6.66 -9.06
CA PRO A 7 13.42 -5.73 -9.56
C PRO A 7 12.69 -6.28 -10.79
N CYS A 8 11.45 -5.82 -11.00
CA CYS A 8 10.69 -6.15 -12.21
C CYS A 8 11.31 -5.53 -13.46
N CYS A 9 11.86 -4.31 -13.40
CA CYS A 9 12.50 -3.70 -14.56
C CYS A 9 14.03 -3.70 -14.49
N ALA A 10 14.67 -3.61 -15.65
CA ALA A 10 16.11 -3.43 -15.73
C ALA A 10 16.51 -2.09 -15.11
N VAL A 11 17.43 -2.10 -14.16
CA VAL A 11 17.86 -0.93 -13.41
C VAL A 11 19.13 -0.31 -14.00
N SER A 12 19.22 1.02 -13.98
CA SER A 12 20.45 1.79 -14.16
C SER A 12 20.47 2.94 -13.16
N SER A 13 21.51 3.03 -12.31
CA SER A 13 21.63 4.06 -11.27
C SER A 13 20.41 4.11 -10.33
N ALA A 14 20.05 2.95 -9.76
CA ALA A 14 18.92 2.73 -8.82
C ALA A 14 17.50 2.99 -9.38
N GLN A 15 17.37 3.43 -10.64
CA GLN A 15 16.10 3.69 -11.29
C GLN A 15 15.88 2.78 -12.49
N CYS A 16 14.63 2.67 -12.92
CA CYS A 16 14.28 1.93 -14.12
C CYS A 16 14.99 2.50 -15.37
N LYS A 17 15.69 1.64 -16.11
CA LYS A 17 16.40 2.02 -17.33
C LYS A 17 15.42 2.41 -18.43
N LYS A 18 15.63 3.58 -19.04
CA LYS A 18 14.87 3.99 -20.23
C LYS A 18 15.05 2.96 -21.35
N ASN A 19 13.93 2.49 -21.92
CA ASN A 19 13.89 1.41 -22.92
C ASN A 19 14.52 0.08 -22.43
N GLY A 20 14.61 -0.13 -21.12
CA GLY A 20 15.01 -1.41 -20.53
C GLY A 20 13.90 -2.46 -20.59
N SER A 21 14.25 -3.72 -20.29
CA SER A 21 13.26 -4.78 -20.12
C SER A 21 12.42 -4.57 -18.86
N VAL A 22 11.20 -5.08 -18.89
CA VAL A 22 10.26 -5.13 -17.77
C VAL A 22 9.76 -6.57 -17.65
N CYS A 23 9.52 -7.04 -16.44
CA CYS A 23 8.98 -8.36 -16.17
C CYS A 23 7.59 -8.52 -16.80
N GLU A 24 7.21 -9.76 -17.14
CA GLU A 24 5.92 -10.05 -17.76
C GLU A 24 4.75 -9.84 -16.80
N ASP A 25 4.93 -10.22 -15.52
CA ASP A 25 3.91 -10.11 -14.49
C ASP A 25 4.42 -9.37 -13.24
N ARG A 26 4.07 -8.07 -13.16
CA ARG A 26 4.36 -7.20 -12.01
C ARG A 26 3.76 -7.71 -10.69
N ASN A 27 2.69 -8.49 -10.72
CA ASN A 27 1.98 -8.93 -9.52
C ASN A 27 2.73 -10.02 -8.74
N THR A 28 3.80 -10.58 -9.32
CA THR A 28 4.66 -11.56 -8.66
C THR A 28 5.88 -10.93 -7.97
N TYR A 29 6.24 -9.69 -8.32
CA TYR A 29 7.46 -9.01 -7.86
C TYR A 29 7.20 -8.11 -6.67
N LEU A 30 8.09 -8.14 -5.67
CA LEU A 30 8.09 -7.19 -4.55
C LEU A 30 8.48 -5.79 -5.01
N PHE A 31 9.56 -5.67 -5.77
CA PHE A 31 10.13 -4.40 -6.20
C PHE A 31 9.92 -4.17 -7.70
N PHE A 32 9.58 -2.92 -8.05
CA PHE A 32 9.51 -2.48 -9.44
C PHE A 32 10.89 -2.13 -9.99
N ASP A 33 11.62 -1.28 -9.26
CA ASP A 33 13.03 -0.92 -9.50
C ASP A 33 13.87 -1.21 -8.24
N ASP A 34 15.04 -0.58 -8.09
CA ASP A 34 16.00 -0.88 -7.01
C ASP A 34 15.57 -0.40 -5.61
N GLY A 35 14.41 0.27 -5.48
CA GLY A 35 13.93 0.77 -4.19
C GLY A 35 12.42 0.93 -4.05
N HIS A 36 11.68 0.99 -5.15
CA HIS A 36 10.23 1.19 -5.12
C HIS A 36 9.48 -0.14 -5.22
N PRO A 37 8.49 -0.40 -4.35
CA PRO A 37 7.63 -1.57 -4.46
C PRO A 37 6.77 -1.57 -5.73
N THR A 38 6.29 -2.74 -6.14
CA THR A 38 5.23 -2.84 -7.15
C THR A 38 3.87 -2.41 -6.58
N ASN A 39 2.87 -2.19 -7.45
CA ASN A 39 1.49 -1.95 -7.00
C ASN A 39 0.98 -3.11 -6.13
N ALA A 40 1.21 -4.36 -6.55
CA ALA A 40 0.82 -5.54 -5.78
C ALA A 40 1.44 -5.56 -4.36
N ALA A 41 2.72 -5.18 -4.24
CA ALA A 41 3.37 -5.05 -2.93
C ALA A 41 2.75 -3.91 -2.09
N ASN A 42 2.49 -2.76 -2.70
CA ASN A 42 1.81 -1.65 -2.03
C ASN A 42 0.40 -2.03 -1.56
N LEU A 43 -0.37 -2.76 -2.36
CA LEU A 43 -1.71 -3.23 -2.01
C LEU A 43 -1.67 -4.19 -0.80
N ILE A 44 -0.71 -5.12 -0.77
CA ILE A 44 -0.53 -6.03 0.37
C ILE A 44 -0.17 -5.24 1.63
N LEU A 45 0.76 -4.29 1.53
CA LEU A 45 1.19 -3.47 2.67
C LEU A 45 0.06 -2.57 3.17
N ALA A 46 -0.68 -1.92 2.26
CA ALA A 46 -1.82 -1.07 2.59
C ALA A 46 -2.92 -1.86 3.32
N ARG A 47 -3.29 -3.05 2.83
CA ARG A 47 -4.24 -3.93 3.54
C ARG A 47 -3.74 -4.28 4.94
N ARG A 48 -2.46 -4.64 5.07
CA ARG A 48 -1.86 -5.02 6.37
C ARG A 48 -1.89 -3.85 7.34
N ILE A 49 -1.48 -2.66 6.93
CA ILE A 49 -1.48 -1.46 7.79
C ILE A 49 -2.90 -0.99 8.11
N PHE A 50 -3.85 -1.17 7.20
CA PHE A 50 -5.23 -0.74 7.40
C PHE A 50 -5.99 -1.64 8.37
N LEU A 51 -5.75 -2.96 8.34
CA LEU A 51 -6.58 -3.96 9.05
C LEU A 51 -5.86 -4.73 10.16
N SER A 52 -4.52 -4.76 10.22
CA SER A 52 -3.82 -5.59 11.20
C SER A 52 -4.09 -5.12 12.63
N ASP A 53 -4.31 -6.06 13.54
CA ASP A 53 -4.34 -5.80 14.99
C ASP A 53 -2.98 -6.16 15.64
N SER A 54 -2.00 -6.61 14.86
CA SER A 54 -0.68 -6.97 15.38
C SER A 54 0.16 -5.73 15.68
N LYS A 55 0.67 -5.64 16.91
CA LYS A 55 1.60 -4.58 17.33
C LYS A 55 2.92 -4.57 16.56
N SER A 56 3.28 -5.68 15.91
CA SER A 56 4.46 -5.74 15.03
C SER A 56 4.27 -4.97 13.72
N ASP A 57 3.03 -4.75 13.32
CA ASP A 57 2.68 -4.16 12.03
C ASP A 57 2.24 -2.71 12.21
N VAL A 58 1.43 -2.47 13.23
CA VAL A 58 0.82 -1.17 13.53
C VAL A 58 0.66 -1.00 15.03
N TYR A 59 0.98 0.20 15.52
CA TYR A 59 0.85 0.57 16.93
C TYR A 59 0.74 2.09 17.04
N PRO A 60 -0.11 2.66 17.92
CA PRO A 60 -0.99 1.99 18.89
C PRO A 60 -2.33 1.47 18.34
N PHE A 61 -2.71 1.88 17.14
CA PHE A 61 -3.93 1.45 16.43
C PHE A 61 -3.65 1.37 14.94
N ASN A 62 -4.48 0.65 14.19
CA ASN A 62 -4.38 0.56 12.73
C ASN A 62 -5.02 1.78 12.03
N VAL A 63 -4.79 1.93 10.73
CA VAL A 63 -5.28 3.11 9.98
C VAL A 63 -6.80 3.16 9.94
N LYS A 64 -7.49 2.01 9.92
CA LYS A 64 -8.95 1.99 10.01
C LYS A 64 -9.43 2.59 11.33
N GLN A 65 -8.87 2.15 12.45
CA GLN A 65 -9.21 2.67 13.78
C GLN A 65 -8.92 4.18 13.88
N LEU A 66 -7.80 4.64 13.33
CA LEU A 66 -7.48 6.08 13.25
C LEU A 66 -8.52 6.86 12.43
N ALA A 67 -8.89 6.35 11.26
CA ALA A 67 -9.87 6.99 10.39
C ALA A 67 -11.28 7.01 11.01
N ASP A 68 -11.62 6.01 11.82
CA ASP A 68 -12.87 5.91 12.54
C ASP A 68 -12.92 6.81 13.80
N LEU A 69 -11.79 7.43 14.21
CA LEU A 69 -11.81 8.42 15.28
C LEU A 69 -12.56 9.67 14.80
N SER A 70 -13.79 9.86 15.28
CA SER A 70 -14.43 11.16 15.20
C SER A 70 -13.58 12.15 16.01
N PRO A 71 -13.19 13.31 15.46
CA PRO A 71 -12.66 14.38 16.31
C PRO A 71 -13.71 14.64 17.39
N ASP A 72 -13.27 14.62 18.65
CA ASP A 72 -14.15 14.73 19.82
C ASP A 72 -15.22 15.80 19.62
N SER A 73 -16.37 15.57 20.24
CA SER A 73 -17.56 16.41 20.41
C SER A 73 -17.32 17.84 20.95
N SER A 74 -16.11 18.36 20.85
CA SER A 74 -15.67 19.74 21.09
C SER A 74 -15.71 20.56 19.79
N GLY A 75 -16.84 20.54 19.07
CA GLY A 75 -17.26 21.62 18.18
C GLY A 75 -16.23 22.21 17.19
N ALA A 76 -15.50 21.38 16.42
CA ALA A 76 -14.85 21.82 15.18
C ALA A 76 -14.94 20.70 14.14
N GLY A 77 -16.09 20.63 13.46
CA GLY A 77 -16.42 19.58 12.51
C GLY A 77 -15.50 19.58 11.29
N LEU A 78 -14.92 18.40 11.01
CA LEU A 78 -14.66 18.00 9.63
C LEU A 78 -15.89 17.20 9.16
N SER A 79 -16.41 17.59 7.99
CA SER A 79 -17.69 17.14 7.45
C SER A 79 -17.87 15.62 7.49
N SER A 80 -19.05 15.20 7.95
CA SER A 80 -19.57 13.82 7.99
C SER A 80 -19.82 13.20 6.60
N GLU A 81 -19.07 13.61 5.58
CA GLU A 81 -19.20 13.19 4.18
C GLU A 81 -17.89 12.61 3.64
N ALA A 82 -16.94 12.25 4.49
CA ALA A 82 -15.82 11.41 4.06
C ALA A 82 -16.41 10.08 3.54
N PRO A 83 -16.21 9.72 2.25
CA PRO A 83 -16.67 8.45 1.73
C PRO A 83 -16.12 7.35 2.63
N LYS A 84 -17.00 6.47 3.10
CA LYS A 84 -16.58 5.26 3.81
C LYS A 84 -15.84 4.41 2.78
N MET A 85 -14.51 4.57 2.74
CA MET A 85 -13.68 3.88 1.78
C MET A 85 -13.62 2.41 2.19
N ASP A 86 -14.41 1.56 1.53
CA ASP A 86 -14.33 0.11 1.66
C ASP A 86 -13.06 -0.40 0.94
N MET A 87 -11.90 -0.10 1.54
CA MET A 87 -10.57 -0.52 1.08
C MET A 87 -10.51 -2.03 0.81
N ILE A 88 -11.32 -2.83 1.50
CA ILE A 88 -11.40 -4.29 1.26
C ILE A 88 -11.88 -4.61 -0.16
N ASN A 89 -12.89 -3.88 -0.66
CA ASN A 89 -13.42 -4.09 -2.00
C ASN A 89 -12.56 -3.41 -3.08
N GLU A 90 -12.05 -2.21 -2.81
CA GLU A 90 -11.25 -1.45 -3.79
C GLU A 90 -9.85 -2.06 -4.02
N LEU A 91 -9.19 -2.63 -3.00
CA LEU A 91 -7.91 -3.32 -3.20
C LEU A 91 -8.06 -4.71 -3.87
N SER A 92 -9.29 -5.19 -4.05
CA SER A 92 -9.63 -6.49 -4.67
C SER A 92 -9.96 -6.36 -6.17
N VAL A 93 -9.98 -5.14 -6.71
CA VAL A 93 -10.21 -4.86 -8.12
C VAL A 93 -8.87 -4.48 -8.75
N GLU A 94 -8.38 -5.41 -9.58
CA GLU A 94 -7.20 -5.37 -10.49
C GLU A 94 -5.79 -5.54 -9.89
#